data_AF-A0A0G0SI35-F1
#
_entry.id   AF-A0A0G0SI35-F1
#
_cell.length_a   1.000
_cell.length_b   1.000
_cell.length_c   1.000
_cell.angle_alpha   90.00
_cell.angle_beta   90.00
_cell.angle_gamma   90.00
#
_symmetry.space_group_name_H-M   'P 1'
#
loop_
_entity.id
_entity.type
_entity.pdbx_description
1 polymer ?
#
loop_
_entity_poly.entity_id
_entity_poly.type
_entity_poly.pdbx_seq_one_letter_code
_entity_poly.pdbx_strand_id
1 'polypeptide(L)' 'KAPFYRVVVVDDRKKTTGGVIDYIGTWNPIKKLKTIDTEKLAEWTGKGAQISQTVKKLLE' A
#
# COMPACT_ATOMS: atom_id res chain seq x y z
N LYS A 1 6.50 13.39 16.60
CA LYS A 1 5.84 13.40 15.28
C LYS A 1 5.10 12.08 15.11
N ALA A 2 3.81 12.09 14.79
CA ALA A 2 3.01 10.88 14.63
C ALA A 2 3.18 10.32 13.20
N PRO A 3 3.90 9.20 12.99
CA PRO A 3 4.03 8.61 11.66
C PRO A 3 2.69 8.08 11.16
N PHE A 4 2.34 8.42 9.91
CA PHE A 4 1.17 7.90 9.20
C PHE A 4 1.61 7.50 7.80
N TYR A 5 1.32 6.26 7.42
CA TYR A 5 1.72 5.69 6.14
C TYR A 5 0.49 5.40 5.28
N ARG A 6 0.67 5.53 3.96
CA ARG A 6 -0.35 5.21 2.97
C ARG A 6 0.14 4.03 2.14
N VAL A 7 -0.75 3.10 1.85
CA VAL A 7 -0.49 1.99 0.93
C VAL A 7 -1.03 2.40 -0.43
N VAL A 8 -0.13 2.55 -1.39
CA VAL A 8 -0.41 3.10 -2.72
C VAL A 8 0.16 2.20 -3.81
N VAL A 9 -0.51 2.16 -4.95
CA VAL A 9 0.02 1.60 -6.20
C VAL A 9 0.72 2.72 -6.95
N VAL A 10 1.98 2.49 -7.31
CA VAL A 10 2.81 3.41 -8.08
C VAL A 10 3.58 2.62 -9.13
N ASP A 11 3.92 3.29 -10.24
CA ASP A 11 4.91 2.77 -11.18
C ASP A 11 6.29 2.82 -10.52
N ASP A 12 7.09 1.76 -10.68
CA ASP A 12 8.42 1.62 -10.08
C ASP A 12 9.35 2.80 -10.41
N ARG A 13 9.21 3.40 -11.61
CA ARG A 13 10.03 4.53 -12.06
C ARG A 13 9.63 5.84 -11.40
N LYS A 14 8.48 5.91 -10.72
CA LYS A 14 7.95 7.12 -10.11
C LYS A 14 8.11 7.11 -8.60
N LYS A 15 8.37 8.29 -8.03
CA LYS A 15 8.38 8.46 -6.57
C LYS A 15 7.00 8.20 -5.98
N THR A 16 6.99 7.53 -4.84
CA THR A 16 5.78 7.12 -4.10
C THR A 16 4.89 8.29 -3.66
N THR A 17 5.41 9.51 -3.65
CA THR A 17 4.69 10.72 -3.24
C THR A 17 4.02 11.48 -4.40
N GLY A 18 4.48 11.31 -5.64
CA GLY A 18 4.07 12.18 -6.76
C GLY A 18 3.37 11.47 -7.93
N GLY A 19 3.41 10.14 -7.99
CA GLY A 19 2.90 9.34 -9.12
C GLY A 19 1.98 8.22 -8.70
N VAL A 20 1.09 8.48 -7.73
CA VAL A 20 0.14 7.48 -7.23
C VAL A 20 -0.92 7.18 -8.29
N ILE A 21 -1.02 5.91 -8.67
CA ILE A 21 -2.03 5.39 -9.59
C ILE A 21 -3.32 5.11 -8.82
N ASP A 22 -3.19 4.42 -7.68
CA ASP A 22 -4.35 4.07 -6.84
C ASP A 22 -3.98 4.00 -5.35
N TYR A 23 -4.97 4.27 -4.51
CA TYR A 23 -4.86 4.17 -3.05
C TYR A 23 -5.57 2.89 -2.58
N ILE A 24 -4.79 1.98 -2.00
CA ILE A 24 -5.27 0.66 -1.55
C ILE A 24 -5.48 0.64 -0.03
N GLY A 25 -4.89 1.58 0.70
CA GLY A 25 -5.02 1.56 2.14
C GLY A 25 -4.18 2.55 2.92
N THR A 26 -4.23 2.42 4.24
CA THR A 26 -3.45 3.21 5.18
C THR A 26 -2.93 2.34 6.31
N TRP A 27 -1.79 2.75 6.87
CA TRP A 27 -1.15 2.10 7.99
C TRP A 27 -0.78 3.14 9.05
N ASN A 28 -1.33 2.94 10.25
CA ASN A 28 -0.99 3.74 11.42
C ASN A 28 -0.21 2.87 12.43
N PRO A 29 1.12 3.02 12.55
CA PRO A 29 1.93 2.23 13.48
C PRO A 29 1.65 2.55 14.95
N ILE A 30 1.12 3.74 15.26
CA ILE A 30 0.87 4.18 16.64
C ILE A 30 -0.35 3.45 17.20
N LYS A 31 -1.41 3.37 16.39
CA LYS A 31 -2.65 2.67 16.74
C LYS A 31 -2.64 1.20 16.28
N LYS A 32 -1.59 0.77 15.58
CA LYS A 32 -1.50 -0.52 14.85
C LYS A 32 -2.73 -0.81 13.98
N LEU A 33 -3.36 0.25 13.47
CA LEU A 33 -4.54 0.15 12.61
C LEU A 33 -4.08 0.06 11.15
N LYS A 34 -4.44 -1.04 10.50
CA LYS A 34 -4.32 -1.26 9.05
C LYS A 34 -5.70 -1.22 8.42
N THR A 35 -5.86 -0.42 7.39
CA THR A 35 -7.04 -0.42 6.53
C THR A 35 -6.54 -0.71 5.13
N ILE A 36 -6.79 -1.90 4.61
CA ILE A 36 -6.34 -2.35 3.30
C ILE A 36 -7.56 -2.91 2.57
N ASP A 37 -7.84 -2.35 1.40
CA ASP A 37 -8.85 -2.87 0.48
C ASP A 37 -8.32 -4.15 -0.19
N THR A 38 -8.84 -5.29 0.25
CA THR A 38 -8.46 -6.60 -0.28
C THR A 38 -8.91 -6.82 -1.72
N GLU A 39 -10.05 -6.23 -2.11
CA GLU A 39 -10.59 -6.31 -3.48
C GLU A 39 -9.65 -5.63 -4.48
N LYS A 40 -9.25 -4.40 -4.19
CA LYS A 40 -8.27 -3.67 -5.00
C LYS A 40 -6.91 -4.37 -5.00
N LEU A 41 -6.47 -4.89 -3.87
CA LEU A 41 -5.20 -5.59 -3.77
C LEU A 41 -5.20 -6.86 -4.62
N ALA A 42 -6.29 -7.64 -4.62
CA ALA A 42 -6.46 -8.82 -5.47
C ALA A 42 -6.47 -8.45 -6.96
N GLU A 43 -7.18 -7.37 -7.33
CA GLU A 43 -7.21 -6.88 -8.71
C GLU A 43 -5.81 -6.52 -9.22
N TRP A 44 -5.05 -5.74 -8.45
CA TRP A 44 -3.70 -5.34 -8.83
C TRP A 44 -2.72 -6.51 -8.83
N THR A 45 -2.87 -7.46 -7.90
CA THR A 45 -2.08 -8.70 -7.89
C THR A 45 -2.36 -9.52 -9.14
N GLY A 46 -3.63 -9.63 -9.57
CA GLY A 46 -4.02 -10.29 -10.82
C GLY A 46 -3.51 -9.58 -12.07
N LYS A 47 -3.37 -8.24 -12.03
CA LYS A 47 -2.74 -7.43 -13.09
C LYS A 47 -1.20 -7.54 -13.12
N GLY A 48 -0.59 -8.28 -12.18
CA GLY A 48 0.86 -8.48 -12.11
C GLY A 48 1.62 -7.47 -11.24
N ALA A 49 0.93 -6.70 -10.38
CA ALA A 49 1.59 -5.78 -9.46
C ALA A 49 2.38 -6.55 -8.39
N GLN A 50 3.62 -6.14 -8.15
CA GLN A 50 4.47 -6.73 -7.11
C GLN A 50 4.26 -6.04 -5.76
N ILE A 51 3.89 -6.83 -4.76
CA ILE A 51 3.69 -6.34 -3.39
C ILE A 51 5.06 -6.14 -2.70
N SER A 52 5.27 -4.97 -2.12
CA SER A 52 6.46 -4.64 -1.32
C SER A 52 6.56 -5.47 -0.04
N GLN A 53 7.78 -5.76 0.41
CA GLN A 53 8.02 -6.60 1.61
C GLN A 53 7.32 -6.06 2.87
N THR A 54 7.30 -4.74 3.09
CA THR A 54 6.60 -4.12 4.22
C THR A 54 5.09 -4.36 4.16
N VAL A 55 4.50 -4.31 2.96
CA VAL A 55 3.07 -4.55 2.78
C VAL A 55 2.77 -6.04 2.97
N LYS A 56 3.63 -6.95 2.50
CA LYS A 56 3.51 -8.39 2.81
C LYS A 56 3.49 -8.66 4.32
N LYS A 57 4.41 -8.05 5.08
CA LYS A 57 4.42 -8.14 6.56
C LYS A 57 3.19 -7.53 7.23
N LEU A 58 2.48 -6.62 6.56
CA LEU A 58 1.21 -6.07 7.05
C LEU A 58 0.02 -6.97 6.70
N LEU A 59 0.15 -7.87 5.72
CA LEU A 59 -0.89 -8.83 5.35
C LEU A 59 -0.78 -10.15 6.12
N GLU A 60 0.41 -10.51 6.59
CA GLU A 60 0.63 -11.56 7.60
C GLU A 60 -0.02 -11.18 8.95
#